data_AF-A0A1A9Z0Y5-F1
#
_entry.id   AF-A0A1A9Z0Y5-F1
#
_cell.length_a   1.000
_cell.length_b   1.000
_cell.length_c   1.000
_cell.angle_alpha   90.00
_cell.angle_beta   90.00
_cell.angle_gamma   90.00
#
_symmetry.space_group_name_H-M   'P 1'
#
loop_
_entity.id
_entity.type
_entity.pdbx_description
1 polymer ?
#
loop_
_entity_poly.entity_id
_entity_poly.type
_entity_poly.pdbx_seq_one_letter_code
_entity_poly.pdbx_strand_id
1 'polypeptide(L)'
;MKTTETICHGNSFAFNVNHKIKNYGNNPIEVTFFSQLKQSIENKKINDNYNFNFHTYRGAAYSSDDHKYKKYEFNDIKNNKHLNIITNSGWVAMLQQYFLVAWIPEKMHKYHFYTEKLYDNSQVSIGFKSYPISILQGEEKNIQSTLWVGPKLQNTMKIVADYLNLTIDYGWLWFIAQPLFTMLTWIYTYTNNWVRGLMYPLTKSQYTSMAKMRILQPKIINIKNKFSQDKHRQSQEMIALYKKQKLYTICFLDP
;
A
#
# COMPACT_ATOMS: atom_id res chain seq x y z
N MET A 1 28.98 -9.95 -29.81
CA MET A 1 28.03 -10.24 -28.70
C MET A 1 26.63 -10.15 -29.25
N LYS A 2 25.75 -11.10 -28.94
CA LYS A 2 24.31 -11.02 -29.25
C LYS A 2 23.54 -11.07 -27.94
N THR A 3 22.60 -10.16 -27.77
CA THR A 3 21.70 -10.11 -26.62
C THR A 3 20.28 -10.32 -27.12
N THR A 4 19.53 -11.19 -26.46
CA THR A 4 18.10 -11.38 -26.70
C THR A 4 17.37 -11.12 -25.40
N GLU A 5 16.41 -10.20 -25.42
CA GLU A 5 15.53 -9.91 -24.29
C GLU A 5 14.17 -10.53 -24.54
N THR A 6 13.59 -11.18 -23.54
CA THR A 6 12.28 -11.79 -23.62
C THR A 6 11.48 -11.42 -22.39
N ILE A 7 10.29 -10.86 -22.62
CA ILE A 7 9.34 -10.50 -21.57
C ILE A 7 8.20 -11.51 -21.63
N CYS A 8 8.06 -12.32 -20.59
CA CYS A 8 6.97 -13.27 -20.45
C CYS A 8 5.89 -12.68 -19.53
N HIS A 9 4.63 -12.71 -19.97
CA HIS A 9 3.50 -12.33 -19.13
C HIS A 9 2.53 -13.52 -18.98
N GLY A 10 2.08 -13.77 -17.76
CA GLY A 10 0.90 -14.59 -17.48
C GLY A 10 -0.32 -13.70 -17.19
N ASN A 11 -1.37 -14.26 -16.62
CA ASN A 11 -2.49 -13.49 -16.06
C ASN A 11 -2.12 -12.86 -14.69
N SER A 12 -0.87 -12.40 -14.56
CA SER A 12 -0.22 -11.96 -13.31
C SER A 12 0.41 -10.59 -13.48
N PHE A 13 0.49 -9.82 -12.40
CA PHE A 13 1.18 -8.51 -12.35
C PHE A 13 2.71 -8.62 -12.27
N ALA A 14 3.24 -9.85 -12.30
CA ALA A 14 4.66 -10.16 -12.30
C ALA A 14 5.09 -10.55 -13.73
N PHE A 15 5.97 -9.74 -14.31
CA PHE A 15 6.54 -9.91 -15.64
C PHE A 15 7.96 -10.44 -15.50
N ASN A 16 8.25 -11.58 -16.12
CA ASN A 16 9.61 -12.13 -16.13
C ASN A 16 10.38 -11.52 -17.31
N VAL A 17 11.52 -10.93 -17.02
CA VAL A 17 12.42 -10.28 -17.98
C VAL A 17 13.70 -11.10 -18.02
N ASN A 18 13.90 -11.81 -19.13
CA ASN A 18 15.01 -12.72 -19.33
C ASN A 18 15.95 -12.15 -20.39
N HIS A 19 17.24 -12.07 -20.05
CA HIS A 19 18.30 -11.66 -20.95
C HIS A 19 19.21 -12.85 -21.25
N LYS A 20 19.22 -13.28 -22.52
CA LYS A 20 20.19 -14.25 -23.02
C LYS A 20 21.32 -13.53 -23.72
N ILE A 21 22.54 -13.75 -23.23
CA ILE A 21 23.74 -13.13 -23.76
C ILE A 21 24.66 -14.22 -24.26
N LYS A 22 25.00 -14.17 -25.55
CA LYS A 22 25.95 -15.10 -26.17
C LYS A 22 27.16 -14.37 -26.72
N ASN A 23 28.34 -14.82 -26.30
CA ASN A 23 29.60 -14.26 -26.75
C ASN A 23 30.12 -15.01 -28.00
N TYR A 24 30.03 -14.34 -29.16
CA TYR A 24 30.59 -14.83 -30.43
C TYR A 24 32.03 -14.32 -30.70
N GLY A 25 32.58 -13.49 -29.81
CA GLY A 25 33.94 -12.96 -29.97
C GLY A 25 35.00 -13.91 -29.42
N ASN A 26 36.26 -13.62 -29.75
CA ASN A 26 37.41 -14.43 -29.31
C ASN A 26 37.92 -14.06 -27.91
N ASN A 27 37.44 -12.96 -27.32
CA ASN A 27 37.83 -12.50 -26.00
C ASN A 27 36.65 -12.59 -25.03
N PRO A 28 36.90 -12.82 -23.72
CA PRO A 28 35.86 -12.73 -22.70
C PRO A 28 35.28 -11.32 -22.65
N ILE A 29 33.97 -11.23 -22.40
CA ILE A 29 33.25 -9.96 -22.21
C ILE A 29 32.77 -9.86 -20.78
N GLU A 30 32.90 -8.69 -20.17
CA GLU A 30 32.30 -8.40 -18.87
C GLU A 30 31.01 -7.60 -19.07
N VAL A 31 29.91 -8.09 -18.48
CA VAL A 31 28.60 -7.46 -18.59
C VAL A 31 28.07 -7.16 -17.20
N THR A 32 27.59 -5.93 -17.00
CA THR A 32 26.85 -5.54 -15.80
C THR A 32 25.38 -5.38 -16.18
N PHE A 33 24.51 -6.11 -15.49
CA PHE A 33 23.08 -5.98 -15.67
C PHE A 33 22.57 -4.88 -14.73
N PHE A 34 21.64 -4.03 -15.19
CA PHE A 34 21.03 -3.04 -14.32
C PHE A 34 19.55 -2.87 -14.65
N SER A 35 18.78 -2.50 -13.64
CA SER A 35 17.39 -2.10 -13.82
C SER A 35 17.06 -0.97 -12.87
N GLN A 36 16.24 -0.03 -13.32
CA GLN A 36 15.98 1.21 -12.61
C GLN A 36 14.52 1.62 -12.77
N LEU A 37 13.93 2.09 -11.69
CA LEU A 37 12.66 2.80 -11.67
C LEU A 37 12.95 4.29 -11.58
N LYS A 38 12.31 5.08 -12.45
CA LYS A 38 12.46 6.53 -12.50
C LYS A 38 11.09 7.17 -12.33
N GLN A 39 10.98 8.17 -11.46
CA GLN A 39 9.72 8.86 -11.21
C GLN A 39 9.96 10.33 -10.83
N SER A 40 9.06 11.20 -11.25
CA SER A 40 9.04 12.60 -10.83
C SER A 40 8.77 12.74 -9.33
N ILE A 41 9.48 13.62 -8.63
CA ILE A 41 9.32 13.89 -7.20
C ILE A 41 7.98 14.56 -6.94
N GLU A 42 7.66 15.58 -7.74
CA GLU A 42 6.39 16.27 -7.61
C GLU A 42 5.24 15.37 -8.07
N ASN A 43 4.17 15.37 -7.27
CA ASN A 43 2.91 14.83 -7.71
C ASN A 43 2.16 15.98 -8.38
N LYS A 44 1.71 15.81 -9.62
CA LYS A 44 0.82 16.78 -10.25
C LYS A 44 -0.42 16.82 -9.36
N LYS A 45 -0.64 17.95 -8.66
CA LYS A 45 -1.76 18.08 -7.72
C LYS A 45 -3.04 17.74 -8.47
N ILE A 46 -3.63 16.60 -8.16
CA ILE A 46 -5.03 16.37 -8.50
C ILE A 46 -5.77 17.34 -7.58
N ASN A 47 -6.58 18.23 -8.18
CA ASN A 47 -7.42 19.19 -7.45
C ASN A 47 -8.49 18.43 -6.66
N ASP A 48 -8.08 17.79 -5.58
CA ASP A 48 -8.98 17.09 -4.68
C ASP A 48 -9.39 18.08 -3.60
N ASN A 49 -10.60 18.62 -3.78
CA ASN A 49 -11.34 19.50 -2.86
C ASN A 49 -11.75 18.76 -1.55
N TYR A 50 -10.93 17.84 -1.05
CA TYR A 50 -11.22 17.04 0.14
C TYR A 50 -10.28 17.42 1.29
N ASN A 51 -10.87 18.00 2.34
CA ASN A 51 -10.25 18.45 3.60
C ASN A 51 -9.65 17.32 4.48
N PHE A 52 -9.18 16.20 3.89
CA PHE A 52 -8.54 15.12 4.63
C PHE A 52 -7.02 15.16 4.44
N ASN A 53 -6.32 15.67 5.46
CA ASN A 53 -4.87 15.80 5.55
C ASN A 53 -4.12 14.46 5.74
N PHE A 54 -4.51 13.40 5.04
CA PHE A 54 -3.78 12.13 5.06
C PHE A 54 -2.95 11.97 3.79
N HIS A 55 -1.70 12.44 3.83
CA HIS A 55 -0.74 12.15 2.76
C HIS A 55 -0.36 10.67 2.79
N THR A 56 -0.84 9.92 1.82
CA THR A 56 -0.47 8.52 1.64
C THR A 56 0.98 8.42 1.21
N TYR A 57 1.71 7.44 1.75
CA TYR A 57 3.13 7.29 1.44
C TYR A 57 3.37 7.13 -0.07
N ARG A 58 4.23 7.99 -0.61
CA ARG A 58 4.76 7.92 -1.98
C ARG A 58 6.28 8.08 -1.91
N GLY A 59 6.99 7.04 -2.31
CA GLY A 59 8.44 7.00 -2.16
C GLY A 59 9.03 5.71 -2.70
N ALA A 60 10.34 5.57 -2.59
CA ALA A 60 11.03 4.34 -2.91
C ALA A 60 11.07 3.41 -1.69
N ALA A 61 11.27 2.13 -1.91
CA ALA A 61 11.52 1.15 -0.86
C ALA A 61 12.44 0.07 -1.38
N TYR A 62 13.13 -0.62 -0.48
CA TYR A 62 13.93 -1.77 -0.82
C TYR A 62 13.86 -2.83 0.28
N SER A 63 14.22 -4.04 -0.11
CA SER A 63 14.52 -5.16 0.77
C SER A 63 15.92 -5.67 0.45
N SER A 64 16.72 -6.01 1.45
CA SER A 64 18.06 -6.55 1.30
C SER A 64 18.29 -7.64 2.35
N ASP A 65 19.43 -8.34 2.29
CA ASP A 65 19.77 -9.40 3.25
C ASP A 65 19.76 -8.88 4.71
N ASP A 66 20.29 -7.67 4.93
CA ASP A 66 20.34 -7.03 6.25
C ASP A 66 18.99 -6.42 6.68
N HIS A 67 18.18 -5.97 5.71
CA HIS A 67 16.98 -5.18 5.96
C HIS A 67 15.79 -5.76 5.20
N LYS A 68 14.90 -6.45 5.93
CA LYS A 68 13.69 -7.07 5.34
C LYS A 68 12.82 -6.07 4.58
N TYR A 69 12.70 -4.84 5.07
CA TYR A 69 11.98 -3.76 4.41
C TYR A 69 12.45 -2.40 4.93
N LYS A 70 12.80 -1.49 4.02
CA LYS A 70 13.12 -0.10 4.36
C LYS A 70 12.55 0.85 3.32
N LYS A 71 11.94 1.92 3.81
CA LYS A 71 11.44 3.03 3.01
C LYS A 71 12.55 4.04 2.75
N TYR A 72 12.47 4.68 1.59
CA TYR A 72 13.39 5.71 1.17
C TYR A 72 12.61 6.86 0.52
N GLU A 73 12.50 7.99 1.22
CA GLU A 73 11.68 9.10 0.76
C GLU A 73 12.32 9.82 -0.42
N PHE A 74 11.49 10.32 -1.34
CA PHE A 74 12.01 11.10 -2.47
C PHE A 74 12.72 12.39 -2.04
N ASN A 75 12.30 12.97 -0.91
CA ASN A 75 12.97 14.14 -0.34
C ASN A 75 14.38 13.82 0.17
N ASP A 76 14.60 12.65 0.76
CA ASP A 76 15.93 12.22 1.17
C ASP A 76 16.86 12.04 -0.04
N ILE A 77 16.37 11.41 -1.12
CA ILE A 77 17.12 11.26 -2.38
C ILE A 77 17.44 12.63 -2.99
N LYS A 78 16.50 13.58 -2.93
CA LYS A 78 16.68 14.95 -3.41
C LYS A 78 17.78 15.68 -2.62
N ASN A 79 17.85 15.44 -1.32
CA ASN A 79 18.82 16.05 -0.39
C ASN A 79 20.17 15.30 -0.35
N ASN A 80 20.51 14.60 -1.43
CA ASN A 80 21.77 13.86 -1.63
C ASN A 80 22.03 12.74 -0.60
N LYS A 81 21.00 12.27 0.12
CA LYS A 81 21.09 11.01 0.85
C LYS A 81 20.77 9.90 -0.16
N HIS A 82 21.81 9.29 -0.70
CA HIS A 82 21.68 8.21 -1.66
C HIS A 82 21.82 6.86 -0.98
N LEU A 83 20.93 5.93 -1.30
CA LEU A 83 21.14 4.52 -1.04
C LEU A 83 22.35 4.03 -1.84
N ASN A 84 23.24 3.31 -1.17
CA ASN A 84 24.38 2.64 -1.77
C ASN A 84 24.69 1.43 -0.89
N ILE A 85 24.11 0.27 -1.23
CA ILE A 85 24.29 -0.97 -0.47
C ILE A 85 24.60 -2.13 -1.42
N ILE A 86 25.30 -3.14 -0.91
CA ILE A 86 25.59 -4.38 -1.62
C ILE A 86 24.80 -5.50 -0.94
N THR A 87 24.09 -6.31 -1.72
CA THR A 87 23.27 -7.41 -1.20
C THR A 87 23.23 -8.55 -2.21
N ASN A 88 23.09 -9.79 -1.74
CA ASN A 88 22.97 -10.98 -2.56
C ASN A 88 21.53 -11.23 -3.01
N SER A 89 20.55 -10.71 -2.25
CA SER A 89 19.13 -10.89 -2.54
C SER A 89 18.32 -9.68 -2.10
N GLY A 90 17.13 -9.55 -2.65
CA GLY A 90 16.23 -8.45 -2.31
C GLY A 90 15.49 -7.91 -3.52
N TRP A 91 14.92 -6.72 -3.35
CA TRP A 91 14.21 -6.03 -4.40
C TRP A 91 14.25 -4.52 -4.16
N VAL A 92 14.03 -3.76 -5.23
CA VAL A 92 13.85 -2.31 -5.19
C VAL A 92 12.49 -1.95 -5.75
N ALA A 93 11.81 -0.98 -5.15
CA ALA A 93 10.45 -0.62 -5.52
C ALA A 93 10.18 0.88 -5.42
N MET A 94 9.18 1.33 -6.17
CA MET A 94 8.50 2.61 -5.97
C MET A 94 7.05 2.35 -5.57
N LEU A 95 6.62 3.01 -4.51
CA LEU A 95 5.34 2.79 -3.84
C LEU A 95 4.42 4.00 -3.99
N GLN A 96 3.14 3.72 -4.17
CA GLN A 96 2.02 4.64 -3.97
C GLN A 96 1.00 4.00 -3.03
N GLN A 97 -0.13 4.66 -2.78
CA GLN A 97 -1.17 4.17 -1.84
C GLN A 97 -1.63 2.74 -2.19
N TYR A 98 -2.06 2.51 -3.44
CA TYR A 98 -2.67 1.24 -3.86
C TYR A 98 -1.80 0.41 -4.82
N PHE A 99 -0.82 1.04 -5.46
CA PHE A 99 0.00 0.42 -6.49
C PHE A 99 1.46 0.43 -6.10
N LEU A 100 2.22 -0.51 -6.66
CA LEU A 100 3.67 -0.47 -6.65
C LEU A 100 4.26 -0.98 -7.95
N VAL A 101 5.48 -0.52 -8.20
CA VAL A 101 6.36 -1.07 -9.22
C VAL A 101 7.61 -1.57 -8.52
N ALA A 102 8.00 -2.82 -8.73
CA ALA A 102 9.19 -3.40 -8.10
C ALA A 102 10.01 -4.22 -9.08
N TRP A 103 11.32 -4.09 -8.96
CA TRP A 103 12.30 -4.90 -9.65
C TRP A 103 12.90 -5.91 -8.67
N ILE A 104 12.82 -7.19 -9.02
CA ILE A 104 13.30 -8.32 -8.23
C ILE A 104 14.37 -9.07 -9.05
N PRO A 105 15.66 -8.93 -8.72
CA PRO A 105 16.71 -9.75 -9.33
C PRO A 105 16.65 -11.22 -8.85
N GLU A 106 17.17 -12.14 -9.67
CA GLU A 106 17.33 -13.55 -9.31
C GLU A 106 18.41 -13.77 -8.23
N LYS A 107 18.26 -14.78 -7.37
CA LYS A 107 19.12 -15.08 -6.20
C LYS A 107 20.47 -15.72 -6.59
N MET A 108 21.24 -15.09 -7.48
CA MET A 108 22.47 -15.69 -8.03
C MET A 108 23.72 -14.81 -7.83
N HIS A 109 23.58 -13.49 -7.70
CA HIS A 109 24.72 -12.57 -7.75
C HIS A 109 24.69 -11.50 -6.66
N LYS A 110 25.85 -10.93 -6.36
CA LYS A 110 25.92 -9.67 -5.62
C LYS A 110 25.31 -8.57 -6.48
N TYR A 111 24.41 -7.82 -5.88
CA TYR A 111 23.78 -6.64 -6.47
C TYR A 111 24.13 -5.42 -5.66
N HIS A 112 24.32 -4.32 -6.37
CA HIS A 112 24.48 -2.98 -5.84
C HIS A 112 23.14 -2.25 -5.97
N PHE A 113 22.48 -1.99 -4.85
CA PHE A 113 21.24 -1.22 -4.83
C PHE A 113 21.55 0.25 -4.61
N TYR A 114 20.95 1.09 -5.44
CA TYR A 114 21.26 2.51 -5.47
C TYR A 114 20.02 3.37 -5.65
N THR A 115 20.10 4.61 -5.15
CA THR A 115 19.17 5.67 -5.52
C THR A 115 19.94 6.84 -6.08
N GLU A 116 19.47 7.42 -7.17
CA GLU A 116 20.10 8.58 -7.80
C GLU A 116 19.07 9.67 -8.03
N LYS A 117 19.51 10.92 -7.84
CA LYS A 117 18.78 12.10 -8.28
C LYS A 117 19.10 12.32 -9.76
N LEU A 118 18.07 12.45 -10.59
CA LEU A 118 18.19 12.66 -12.03
C LEU A 118 18.17 14.17 -12.37
N TYR A 119 18.40 14.49 -13.63
CA TYR A 119 18.48 15.87 -14.14
C TYR A 119 17.28 16.74 -13.69
N ASP A 120 17.57 18.02 -13.44
CA ASP A 120 16.62 19.08 -13.03
C ASP A 120 16.04 18.99 -11.59
N ASN A 121 16.60 18.14 -10.71
CA ASN A 121 16.09 17.94 -9.33
C ASN A 121 14.59 17.57 -9.24
N SER A 122 13.97 17.22 -10.36
CA SER A 122 12.53 16.97 -10.49
C SER A 122 12.22 15.48 -10.57
N GLN A 123 13.22 14.64 -10.82
CA GLN A 123 13.11 13.19 -10.91
C GLN A 123 14.09 12.48 -9.99
N VAL A 124 13.65 11.35 -9.46
CA VAL A 124 14.46 10.43 -8.65
C VAL A 124 14.38 9.05 -9.25
N SER A 125 15.36 8.24 -8.87
CA SER A 125 15.43 6.86 -9.30
C SER A 125 15.91 5.95 -8.19
N ILE A 126 15.44 4.71 -8.26
CA ILE A 126 15.95 3.60 -7.48
C ILE A 126 16.20 2.44 -8.43
N GLY A 127 17.30 1.73 -8.26
CA GLY A 127 17.67 0.63 -9.13
C GLY A 127 18.64 -0.32 -8.48
N PHE A 128 18.98 -1.35 -9.23
CA PHE A 128 20.05 -2.26 -8.89
C PHE A 128 21.00 -2.46 -10.07
N LYS A 129 22.26 -2.76 -9.78
CA LYS A 129 23.27 -3.20 -10.74
C LYS A 129 23.83 -4.53 -10.28
N SER A 130 24.00 -5.51 -11.16
CA SER A 130 24.74 -6.73 -10.84
C SER A 130 26.23 -6.41 -10.78
N TYR A 131 26.98 -7.22 -10.03
CA TYR A 131 28.41 -7.29 -10.23
C TYR A 131 28.75 -7.71 -11.68
N PRO A 132 29.93 -7.33 -12.20
CA PRO A 132 30.36 -7.72 -13.53
C PRO A 132 30.36 -9.25 -13.68
N ILE A 133 29.67 -9.74 -14.71
CA ILE A 133 29.62 -11.16 -15.07
C ILE A 133 30.52 -11.34 -16.28
N SER A 134 31.54 -12.17 -16.14
CA SER A 134 32.42 -12.55 -17.26
C SER A 134 31.75 -13.66 -18.08
N ILE A 135 31.68 -13.47 -19.40
CA ILE A 135 31.11 -14.43 -20.36
C ILE A 135 32.23 -14.84 -21.31
N LEU A 136 32.64 -16.11 -21.19
CA LEU A 136 33.74 -16.68 -21.97
C LEU A 136 33.35 -16.84 -23.44
N GLN A 137 34.34 -17.09 -24.31
CA GLN A 137 34.10 -17.33 -25.73
C GLN A 137 33.16 -18.52 -25.93
N GLY A 138 32.12 -18.34 -26.75
CA GLY A 138 31.12 -19.37 -27.04
C GLY A 138 30.12 -19.63 -25.93
N GLU A 139 30.31 -19.03 -24.75
CA GLU A 139 29.40 -19.19 -23.61
C GLU A 139 28.10 -18.40 -23.82
N GLU A 140 27.00 -18.97 -23.33
CA GLU A 140 25.71 -18.32 -23.23
C GLU A 140 25.33 -18.22 -21.74
N LYS A 141 25.04 -16.99 -21.28
CA LYS A 141 24.50 -16.74 -19.94
C LYS A 141 23.06 -16.26 -20.07
N ASN A 142 22.20 -16.76 -19.17
CA ASN A 142 20.84 -16.29 -19.01
C ASN A 142 20.73 -15.56 -17.67
N ILE A 143 20.26 -14.31 -17.71
CA ILE A 143 20.05 -13.47 -16.53
C ILE A 143 18.56 -13.19 -16.45
N GLN A 144 17.94 -13.56 -15.33
CA GLN A 144 16.51 -13.35 -15.12
C GLN A 144 16.27 -12.29 -14.07
N SER A 145 15.19 -11.54 -14.26
CA SER A 145 14.66 -10.60 -13.29
C SER A 145 13.14 -10.56 -13.40
N THR A 146 12.47 -10.25 -12.30
CA THR A 146 11.02 -10.10 -12.28
C THR A 146 10.67 -8.63 -12.06
N LEU A 147 9.81 -8.09 -12.91
CA LEU A 147 9.22 -6.77 -12.77
C LEU A 147 7.77 -6.93 -12.29
N TRP A 148 7.46 -6.46 -11.09
CA TRP A 148 6.10 -6.30 -10.63
C TRP A 148 5.56 -4.93 -11.06
N VAL A 149 4.41 -4.91 -11.72
CA VAL A 149 3.65 -3.67 -12.03
C VAL A 149 2.19 -3.93 -11.72
N GLY A 150 1.70 -3.43 -10.58
CA GLY A 150 0.30 -3.69 -10.24
C GLY A 150 -0.14 -3.28 -8.85
N PRO A 151 -1.38 -3.62 -8.49
CA PRO A 151 -1.95 -3.31 -7.19
C PRO A 151 -1.26 -4.10 -6.08
N LYS A 152 -1.36 -3.58 -4.85
CA LYS A 152 -0.84 -4.16 -3.61
C LYS A 152 -1.65 -5.39 -3.17
N LEU A 153 -1.36 -6.54 -3.76
CA LEU A 153 -2.01 -7.82 -3.47
C LEU A 153 -1.13 -8.68 -2.56
N GLN A 154 -1.53 -8.79 -1.29
CA GLN A 154 -0.71 -9.42 -0.24
C GLN A 154 -0.30 -10.87 -0.56
N ASN A 155 -1.25 -11.68 -1.01
CA ASN A 155 -1.02 -13.11 -1.26
C ASN A 155 -0.10 -13.36 -2.45
N THR A 156 -0.29 -12.62 -3.55
CA THR A 156 0.52 -12.79 -4.76
C THR A 156 1.93 -12.22 -4.56
N MET A 157 2.07 -11.08 -3.88
CA MET A 157 3.37 -10.46 -3.63
C MET A 157 4.28 -11.35 -2.79
N LYS A 158 3.71 -12.04 -1.79
CA LYS A 158 4.45 -12.98 -0.93
C LYS A 158 5.02 -14.17 -1.71
N ILE A 159 4.36 -14.57 -2.80
CA ILE A 159 4.82 -15.67 -3.67
C ILE A 159 5.93 -15.18 -4.60
N VAL A 160 5.86 -13.93 -5.07
CA VAL A 160 6.81 -13.38 -6.05
C VAL A 160 8.17 -13.09 -5.42
N ALA A 161 8.21 -12.47 -4.24
CA ALA A 161 9.47 -12.19 -3.57
C ALA A 161 9.29 -12.12 -2.05
N ASP A 162 10.34 -12.57 -1.34
CA ASP A 162 10.40 -12.47 0.11
C ASP A 162 10.21 -11.01 0.54
N TYR A 163 9.34 -10.80 1.53
CA TYR A 163 9.05 -9.50 2.14
C TYR A 163 8.42 -8.43 1.23
N LEU A 164 8.10 -8.73 -0.04
CA LEU A 164 7.44 -7.77 -0.93
C LEU A 164 6.04 -7.35 -0.44
N ASN A 165 5.37 -8.24 0.30
CA ASN A 165 4.09 -7.98 0.95
C ASN A 165 4.18 -6.92 2.09
N LEU A 166 5.38 -6.60 2.60
CA LEU A 166 5.57 -5.57 3.63
C LEU A 166 5.38 -4.14 3.09
N THR A 167 5.27 -3.99 1.77
CA THR A 167 4.92 -2.72 1.12
C THR A 167 3.49 -2.25 1.39
N ILE A 168 2.65 -3.12 1.96
CA ILE A 168 1.33 -2.79 2.45
C ILE A 168 1.46 -2.20 3.85
N ASP A 169 1.50 -0.87 3.91
CA ASP A 169 1.53 -0.14 5.17
C ASP A 169 0.15 -0.11 5.80
N TYR A 170 -0.07 -0.98 6.77
CA TYR A 170 -1.20 -0.86 7.69
C TYR A 170 -0.95 0.17 8.80
N GLY A 171 0.20 0.84 8.78
CA GLY A 171 0.64 1.77 9.82
C GLY A 171 0.80 1.09 11.17
N TRP A 172 0.67 1.85 12.25
CA TRP A 172 0.77 1.31 13.61
C TRP A 172 -0.36 0.32 13.96
N LEU A 173 -1.52 0.46 13.30
CA LEU A 173 -2.71 -0.36 13.49
C LEU A 173 -2.67 -1.71 12.76
N TRP A 174 -1.51 -2.14 12.27
CA TRP A 174 -1.36 -3.37 11.50
C TRP A 174 -1.94 -4.61 12.22
N PHE A 175 -1.81 -4.65 13.54
CA PHE A 175 -2.33 -5.74 14.38
C PHE A 175 -3.86 -5.82 14.43
N ILE A 176 -4.57 -4.71 14.18
CA ILE A 176 -6.05 -4.69 14.06
C ILE A 176 -6.46 -4.82 12.60
N ALA A 177 -5.75 -4.17 11.68
CA ALA A 177 -6.10 -4.14 10.27
C ALA A 177 -6.02 -5.52 9.62
N GLN A 178 -5.00 -6.31 9.96
CA GLN A 178 -4.80 -7.65 9.39
C GLN A 178 -5.95 -8.63 9.74
N PRO A 179 -6.33 -8.85 11.01
CA PRO A 179 -7.46 -9.73 11.34
C PRO A 179 -8.79 -9.21 10.80
N LEU A 180 -9.00 -7.89 10.76
CA LEU A 180 -10.19 -7.29 10.17
C LEU A 180 -10.28 -7.57 8.66
N PHE A 181 -9.18 -7.44 7.92
CA PHE A 181 -9.15 -7.73 6.48
C PHE A 181 -9.39 -9.21 6.20
N THR A 182 -8.79 -10.11 6.98
CA THR A 182 -9.05 -11.55 6.87
C THR A 182 -10.52 -11.87 7.16
N MET A 183 -11.09 -11.29 8.22
CA MET A 183 -12.51 -11.46 8.56
C MET A 183 -13.42 -10.93 7.45
N LEU A 184 -13.13 -9.75 6.90
CA LEU A 184 -13.90 -9.16 5.80
C LEU A 184 -13.82 -10.00 4.54
N THR A 185 -12.64 -10.53 4.20
CA THR A 185 -12.46 -11.40 3.03
C THR A 185 -13.23 -12.71 3.21
N TRP A 186 -13.21 -13.28 4.41
CA TRP A 186 -13.95 -14.50 4.74
C TRP A 186 -15.48 -14.28 4.69
N ILE A 187 -15.94 -13.12 5.15
CA ILE A 187 -17.35 -12.71 5.00
C ILE A 187 -17.65 -12.56 3.50
N TYR A 188 -16.85 -11.80 2.75
CA TYR A 188 -17.07 -11.53 1.33
C TYR A 188 -17.16 -12.81 0.49
N THR A 189 -16.29 -13.80 0.73
CA THR A 189 -16.33 -15.09 0.02
C THR A 189 -17.56 -15.91 0.34
N TYR A 190 -18.11 -15.79 1.56
CA TYR A 190 -19.37 -16.44 1.96
C TYR A 190 -20.63 -15.64 1.58
N THR A 191 -20.50 -14.34 1.33
CA THR A 191 -21.65 -13.44 1.23
C THR A 191 -21.98 -13.05 -0.20
N ASN A 192 -22.65 -13.96 -0.90
CA ASN A 192 -23.57 -13.55 -1.96
C ASN A 192 -25.00 -13.25 -1.43
N ASN A 193 -25.34 -13.53 -0.15
CA ASN A 193 -26.68 -13.22 0.37
C ASN A 193 -26.89 -13.12 1.91
N TRP A 194 -25.86 -13.26 2.77
CA TRP A 194 -26.06 -13.50 4.22
C TRP A 194 -25.76 -12.30 5.14
N VAL A 195 -25.12 -11.24 4.64
CA VAL A 195 -24.78 -10.03 5.45
C VAL A 195 -26.04 -9.40 6.05
N ARG A 196 -27.15 -9.39 5.30
CA ARG A 196 -28.44 -8.88 5.79
C ARG A 196 -28.95 -9.67 7.00
N GLY A 197 -28.70 -10.98 7.06
CA GLY A 197 -29.11 -11.83 8.18
C GLY A 197 -28.27 -11.61 9.44
N LEU A 198 -26.94 -11.56 9.30
CA LEU A 198 -26.04 -11.36 10.44
C LEU A 198 -26.11 -9.93 11.02
N MET A 199 -26.32 -8.92 10.17
CA MET A 199 -26.52 -7.54 10.63
C MET A 199 -27.95 -7.27 11.13
N TYR A 200 -28.93 -8.14 10.85
CA TYR A 200 -30.32 -7.96 11.27
C TYR A 200 -30.50 -7.63 12.77
N PRO A 201 -29.88 -8.34 13.75
CA PRO A 201 -30.01 -7.99 15.16
C PRO A 201 -29.46 -6.60 15.48
N LEU A 202 -28.35 -6.20 14.83
CA LEU A 202 -27.74 -4.89 15.01
C LEU A 202 -28.63 -3.79 14.41
N THR A 203 -29.12 -3.98 13.17
CA THR A 203 -30.02 -3.06 12.48
C THR A 203 -31.37 -2.94 13.21
N LYS A 204 -31.89 -4.04 13.78
CA LYS A 204 -33.11 -4.03 14.61
C LYS A 204 -32.93 -3.20 15.88
N SER A 205 -31.77 -3.30 16.54
CA SER A 205 -31.44 -2.48 17.72
C SER A 205 -31.38 -0.97 17.38
N GLN A 206 -30.78 -0.64 16.22
CA GLN A 206 -30.76 0.74 15.71
C GLN A 206 -32.17 1.24 15.37
N TYR A 207 -32.97 0.45 14.66
CA TYR A 207 -34.32 0.83 14.23
C TYR A 207 -35.29 0.99 15.41
N THR A 208 -35.23 0.09 16.40
CA THR A 208 -36.04 0.21 17.63
C THR A 208 -35.66 1.46 18.45
N SER A 209 -34.40 1.85 18.46
CA SER A 209 -33.94 3.09 19.08
C SER A 209 -34.48 4.33 18.34
N MET A 210 -34.47 4.33 17.00
CA MET A 210 -35.05 5.40 16.18
C MET A 210 -36.58 5.50 16.31
N ALA A 211 -37.28 4.37 16.39
CA ALA A 211 -38.74 4.35 16.59
C ALA A 211 -39.11 4.97 17.96
N LYS A 212 -38.37 4.63 19.02
CA LYS A 212 -38.53 5.25 20.35
C LYS A 212 -38.19 6.75 20.32
N MET A 213 -37.18 7.17 19.56
CA MET A 213 -36.89 8.61 19.33
C MET A 213 -38.07 9.34 18.70
N ARG A 214 -38.68 8.79 17.64
CA ARG A 214 -39.86 9.39 16.98
C ARG A 214 -41.02 9.58 17.94
N ILE A 215 -41.27 8.62 18.83
CA ILE A 215 -42.31 8.71 19.87
C ILE A 215 -42.00 9.80 20.91
N LEU A 216 -40.71 10.09 21.16
CA LEU A 216 -40.27 11.08 22.14
C LEU A 216 -40.15 12.51 21.60
N GLN A 217 -40.14 12.70 20.27
CA GLN A 217 -40.13 14.03 19.63
C GLN A 217 -41.15 15.02 20.22
N PRO A 218 -42.44 14.68 20.43
CA PRO A 218 -43.39 15.64 21.01
C PRO A 218 -43.04 16.04 22.45
N LYS A 219 -42.46 15.13 23.24
CA LYS A 219 -42.01 15.43 24.62
C LYS A 219 -40.77 16.32 24.61
N ILE A 220 -39.87 16.11 23.66
CA ILE A 220 -38.69 16.96 23.45
C ILE A 220 -39.12 18.38 23.07
N ILE A 221 -40.11 18.54 22.18
CA ILE A 221 -40.65 19.85 21.79
C ILE A 221 -41.31 20.54 23.00
N ASN A 222 -42.04 19.81 23.84
CA ASN A 222 -42.64 20.37 25.05
C ASN A 222 -41.58 20.87 26.05
N ILE A 223 -40.49 20.12 26.26
CA ILE A 223 -39.35 20.56 27.09
C ILE A 223 -38.68 21.80 26.48
N LYS A 224 -38.50 21.81 25.14
CA LYS A 224 -37.92 22.96 24.43
C LYS A 224 -38.78 24.23 24.60
N ASN A 225 -40.10 24.11 24.48
CA ASN A 225 -41.03 25.23 24.62
C ASN A 225 -41.11 25.73 26.07
N LYS A 226 -41.11 24.82 27.07
CA LYS A 226 -41.16 25.17 28.49
C LYS A 226 -39.89 25.85 29.00
N PHE A 227 -38.73 25.49 28.46
CA PHE A 227 -37.42 25.98 28.91
C PHE A 227 -36.66 26.71 27.80
N SER A 228 -37.37 27.48 26.96
CA SER A 228 -36.75 28.17 25.81
C SER A 228 -35.70 29.23 26.21
N GLN A 229 -35.80 29.80 27.41
CA GLN A 229 -34.88 30.84 27.90
C GLN A 229 -33.71 30.27 28.73
N ASP A 230 -33.76 28.99 29.13
CA ASP A 230 -32.74 28.35 29.98
C ASP A 230 -32.20 27.08 29.32
N LYS A 231 -31.11 27.24 28.56
CA LYS A 231 -30.43 26.13 27.86
C LYS A 231 -29.87 25.08 28.82
N HIS A 232 -29.51 25.46 30.05
CA HIS A 232 -28.94 24.52 31.02
C HIS A 232 -30.03 23.58 31.57
N ARG A 233 -31.17 24.13 31.99
CA ARG A 233 -32.31 23.30 32.44
C ARG A 233 -32.89 22.46 31.31
N GLN A 234 -32.95 22.99 30.09
CA GLN A 234 -33.35 22.25 28.91
C GLN A 234 -32.49 21.00 28.68
N SER A 235 -31.15 21.13 28.77
CA SER A 235 -30.22 20.00 28.62
C SER A 235 -30.40 18.94 29.72
N GLN A 236 -30.59 19.36 30.97
CA GLN A 236 -30.79 18.47 32.11
C GLN A 236 -32.07 17.64 32.00
N GLU A 237 -33.19 18.27 31.63
CA GLU A 237 -34.48 17.60 31.43
C GLU A 237 -34.44 16.65 30.22
N MET A 238 -33.72 17.01 29.17
CA MET A 238 -33.51 16.13 28.01
C MET A 238 -32.75 14.85 28.42
N ILE A 239 -31.66 15.00 29.18
CA ILE A 239 -30.86 13.88 29.67
C ILE A 239 -31.69 12.99 30.62
N ALA A 240 -32.51 13.58 31.49
CA ALA A 240 -33.40 12.84 32.39
C ALA A 240 -34.46 12.02 31.61
N LEU A 241 -35.05 12.60 30.57
CA LEU A 241 -36.01 11.93 29.68
C LEU A 241 -35.37 10.71 28.98
N TYR A 242 -34.14 10.85 28.47
CA TYR A 242 -33.43 9.76 27.78
C TYR A 242 -33.01 8.64 28.72
N LYS A 243 -32.51 8.97 29.92
CA LYS A 243 -32.17 7.98 30.95
C LYS A 243 -33.40 7.16 31.36
N LYS A 244 -34.56 7.79 31.52
CA LYS A 244 -35.82 7.12 31.88
C LYS A 244 -36.29 6.10 30.84
N GLN A 245 -35.92 6.30 29.57
CA GLN A 245 -36.35 5.46 28.45
C GLN A 245 -35.30 4.39 28.02
N LYS A 246 -34.17 4.29 28.76
CA LYS A 246 -33.06 3.35 28.47
C LYS A 246 -32.60 3.41 27.01
N LEU A 247 -32.47 4.62 26.46
CA LEU A 247 -31.95 4.82 25.12
C LEU A 247 -30.43 4.97 25.19
N TYR A 248 -29.71 4.18 24.40
CA TYR A 248 -28.26 4.26 24.31
C TYR A 248 -27.86 5.61 23.69
N THR A 249 -26.93 6.33 24.34
CA THR A 249 -26.49 7.69 24.00
C THR A 249 -25.82 7.81 22.62
N ILE A 250 -25.56 6.70 21.93
CA ILE A 250 -24.78 6.68 20.66
C ILE A 250 -25.59 7.18 19.44
N CYS A 251 -26.90 7.38 19.54
CA CYS A 251 -27.67 8.07 18.49
C CYS A 251 -27.53 9.61 18.49
N PHE A 252 -26.61 10.18 19.30
CA PHE A 252 -26.41 11.64 19.42
C PHE A 252 -25.39 12.26 18.47
N LEU A 253 -24.89 11.52 17.48
CA LEU A 253 -23.92 12.04 16.53
C LEU A 253 -24.38 11.75 15.10
N ASP A 254 -25.43 12.45 14.68
CA ASP A 254 -25.53 12.93 13.30
C ASP A 254 -25.74 14.45 13.39
N PRO A 255 -24.94 15.27 12.67
CA PRO A 255 -25.09 16.72 12.63
C PRO A 255 -26.40 17.17 11.98
#